data_AF-A0A3B9JD47-F1
#
_entry.id   AF-A0A3B9JD47-F1
#
_cell.length_a   1.000
_cell.length_b   1.000
_cell.length_c   1.000
_cell.angle_alpha   90.00
_cell.angle_beta   90.00
_cell.angle_gamma   90.00
#
_symmetry.space_group_name_H-M   'P 1'
#
loop_
_entity.id
_entity.type
_entity.pdbx_description
1 polymer ?
#
loop_
_entity_poly.entity_id
_entity_poly.type
_entity_poly.pdbx_seq_one_letter_code
_entity_poly.pdbx_strand_id
1 'polypeptide(L)'
;YWRIFVFDSSRNATNVSRLAEDYLGNLRYMSIRLAIDTFKDFLNTSIFAWFVKPYHVISSAEYSELGKAVLIALGAVFLIWIFSFIFRKNWGDRYQEDSLPNLSRDLLLLGAFITICAVLPVVLSGRGVDLTDAYKSYGLHPISGVVMVVTGILLSLQPRLRQIVLFSLVFIAVITHSLNADRWEKFWQYERETWWQLTWRAPDIQDDTLVMAYFMDGYRLQQDYEMWGPVNLIYRPGPAEAPAIQAEVLTIETAYDIMRGEVRSNFVRDIPMTRDFRNLLLISLPTDNSCAHIIDGSLPVYSESENLLIQQVGAYSRIDRIVPTGESPLPPVAIFGAEPGHGWCYSYQKASLARQVGNWAEIGRLYDQARAESLKPGDQSEWVPFFEGLVNLGREDEARKMVKQEFKGRERLRYPLCRSLVNDPGYPPDYGYNYEKIRQILCDS
;
A
#
# COMPACT_ATOMS: atom_id res chain seq x y z
N TYR A 1 33.36 8.64 2.30
CA TYR A 1 34.07 8.55 3.58
C TYR A 1 33.30 7.71 4.59
N TRP A 2 32.19 8.22 5.15
CA TRP A 2 31.40 7.54 6.19
C TRP A 2 31.04 6.06 5.90
N ARG A 3 30.38 5.76 4.79
CA ARG A 3 29.98 4.37 4.43
C ARG A 3 31.12 3.46 3.94
N ILE A 4 32.31 4.00 3.71
CA ILE A 4 33.45 3.27 3.12
C ILE A 4 34.51 2.99 4.19
N PHE A 5 34.67 3.89 5.16
CA PHE A 5 35.76 3.84 6.15
C PHE A 5 35.29 3.84 7.60
N VAL A 6 34.02 4.13 7.89
CA VAL A 6 33.51 4.29 9.26
C VAL A 6 32.38 3.31 9.59
N PHE A 7 31.57 2.92 8.60
CA PHE A 7 30.40 2.06 8.80
C PHE A 7 30.51 0.78 7.98
N ASP A 8 30.47 -0.38 8.64
CA ASP A 8 30.34 -1.67 7.99
C ASP A 8 28.87 -1.90 7.61
N SER A 9 28.61 -1.89 6.32
CA SER A 9 27.25 -2.06 5.80
C SER A 9 26.81 -3.53 5.85
N SER A 10 25.78 -3.84 6.62
CA SER A 10 25.06 -5.12 6.59
C SER A 10 24.32 -5.38 5.25
N ARG A 11 24.12 -4.35 4.43
CA ARG A 11 23.48 -4.45 3.11
C ARG A 11 24.48 -4.78 2.00
N ASN A 12 24.21 -5.85 1.24
CA ASN A 12 25.01 -6.28 0.07
C ASN A 12 25.26 -5.15 -0.94
N ALA A 13 24.25 -4.32 -1.22
CA ALA A 13 24.33 -3.22 -2.20
C ALA A 13 25.17 -2.01 -1.74
N THR A 14 25.70 -2.02 -0.52
CA THR A 14 26.60 -0.98 0.01
C THR A 14 27.94 -1.56 0.48
N ASN A 15 28.19 -2.84 0.19
CA ASN A 15 29.49 -3.47 0.42
C ASN A 15 30.46 -3.09 -0.73
N VAL A 16 31.47 -2.29 -0.39
CA VAL A 16 32.44 -1.74 -1.34
C VAL A 16 33.31 -2.84 -1.95
N SER A 17 33.69 -3.85 -1.18
CA SER A 17 34.53 -4.97 -1.64
C SER A 17 33.82 -5.78 -2.73
N ARG A 18 32.55 -6.11 -2.50
CA ARG A 18 31.74 -6.82 -3.49
C ARG A 18 31.53 -6.00 -4.77
N LEU A 19 31.28 -4.70 -4.62
CA LEU A 19 31.16 -3.81 -5.78
C LEU A 19 32.47 -3.77 -6.59
N ALA A 20 33.62 -3.67 -5.90
CA ALA A 20 34.91 -3.70 -6.57
C ALA A 20 35.16 -5.04 -7.28
N GLU A 21 34.80 -6.17 -6.67
CA GLU A 21 34.84 -7.49 -7.29
C GLU A 21 33.98 -7.57 -8.55
N ASP A 22 32.75 -7.04 -8.52
CA ASP A 22 31.86 -7.02 -9.69
C ASP A 22 32.47 -6.21 -10.86
N TYR A 23 33.05 -5.03 -10.56
CA TYR A 23 33.70 -4.19 -11.57
C TYR A 23 35.00 -4.81 -12.12
N LEU A 24 35.80 -5.46 -11.28
CA LEU A 24 37.04 -6.12 -11.70
C LEU A 24 36.76 -7.43 -12.46
N GLY A 25 35.74 -8.18 -12.05
CA GLY A 25 35.36 -9.45 -12.65
C GLY A 25 34.73 -9.31 -14.04
N ASN A 26 34.09 -8.18 -14.35
CA ASN A 26 33.50 -7.94 -15.68
C ASN A 26 33.56 -6.47 -16.10
N LEU A 27 34.78 -5.92 -16.20
CA LEU A 27 35.04 -4.51 -16.47
C LEU A 27 34.33 -3.99 -17.73
N ARG A 28 34.31 -4.78 -18.81
CA ARG A 28 33.65 -4.38 -20.07
C ARG A 28 32.16 -4.20 -19.88
N TYR A 29 31.48 -5.19 -19.29
CA TYR A 29 30.04 -5.11 -19.05
C TYR A 29 29.70 -3.96 -18.09
N MET A 30 30.44 -3.85 -16.98
CA MET A 30 30.17 -2.85 -15.96
C MET A 30 30.42 -1.42 -16.45
N SER A 31 31.41 -1.20 -17.33
CA SER A 31 31.65 0.10 -17.96
C SER A 31 30.54 0.49 -18.94
N ILE A 32 30.09 -0.47 -19.76
CA ILE A 32 28.97 -0.25 -20.70
C ILE A 32 27.69 0.04 -19.92
N ARG A 33 27.40 -0.77 -18.90
CA ARG A 33 26.27 -0.57 -18.00
C ARG A 33 26.31 0.81 -17.37
N LEU A 34 27.45 1.21 -16.79
CA LEU A 34 27.61 2.52 -16.15
C LEU A 34 27.26 3.66 -17.11
N ALA A 35 27.75 3.61 -18.35
CA ALA A 35 27.46 4.63 -19.35
C ALA A 35 25.97 4.65 -19.75
N ILE A 36 25.40 3.47 -20.05
CA ILE A 36 24.01 3.34 -20.48
C ILE A 36 23.03 3.74 -19.36
N ASP A 37 23.22 3.21 -18.15
CA ASP A 37 22.32 3.45 -17.03
C ASP A 37 22.43 4.89 -16.53
N THR A 38 23.62 5.52 -16.56
CA THR A 38 23.76 6.96 -16.28
C THR A 38 23.00 7.80 -17.30
N PHE A 39 23.06 7.45 -18.59
CA PHE A 39 22.30 8.16 -19.61
C PHE A 39 20.79 7.94 -19.47
N LYS A 40 20.35 6.71 -19.16
CA LYS A 40 18.94 6.42 -18.86
C LYS A 40 18.44 7.21 -17.66
N ASP A 41 19.20 7.25 -16.57
CA ASP A 41 18.82 7.98 -15.37
C ASP A 41 18.81 9.50 -15.59
N PHE A 42 19.74 10.02 -16.41
CA PHE A 42 19.68 11.40 -16.90
C PHE A 42 18.35 11.67 -17.62
N LEU A 43 17.91 10.78 -18.53
CA LEU A 43 16.63 10.92 -19.23
C LEU A 43 15.43 10.73 -18.29
N ASN A 44 15.48 9.77 -17.37
CA ASN A 44 14.44 9.50 -16.38
C ASN A 44 14.16 10.76 -15.55
N THR A 45 15.21 11.42 -15.07
CA THR A 45 15.10 12.60 -14.19
C THR A 45 14.76 13.88 -14.94
N SER A 46 15.27 14.07 -16.16
CA SER A 46 15.11 15.33 -16.90
C SER A 46 13.91 15.36 -17.86
N ILE A 47 13.59 14.24 -18.51
CA ILE A 47 12.58 14.17 -19.57
C ILE A 47 11.43 13.25 -19.18
N PHE A 48 11.69 11.96 -18.91
CA PHE A 48 10.62 10.98 -18.74
C PHE A 48 9.77 11.21 -17.49
N ALA A 49 10.31 11.83 -16.45
CA ALA A 49 9.53 12.25 -15.27
C ALA A 49 8.31 13.13 -15.63
N TRP A 50 8.40 13.94 -16.69
CA TRP A 50 7.32 14.80 -17.16
C TRP A 50 6.19 14.06 -17.91
N PHE A 51 6.36 12.75 -18.16
CA PHE A 51 5.38 11.95 -18.89
C PHE A 51 4.93 10.73 -18.08
N VAL A 52 5.87 9.97 -17.52
CA VAL A 52 5.58 8.70 -16.82
C VAL A 52 4.74 8.92 -15.58
N LYS A 53 5.18 9.82 -14.68
CA LYS A 53 4.47 10.06 -13.42
C LYS A 53 3.10 10.73 -13.64
N PRO A 54 2.97 11.78 -14.47
CA PRO A 54 1.67 12.34 -14.81
C PRO A 54 0.72 11.32 -15.43
N TYR A 55 1.18 10.53 -16.40
CA TYR A 55 0.37 9.46 -17.00
C TYR A 55 -0.15 8.50 -15.94
N HIS A 56 0.74 8.01 -15.07
CA HIS A 56 0.37 7.05 -14.04
C HIS A 56 -0.69 7.62 -13.09
N VAL A 57 -0.49 8.81 -12.53
CA VAL A 57 -1.46 9.39 -11.57
C VAL A 57 -2.77 9.82 -12.23
N ILE A 58 -2.75 10.33 -13.47
CA ILE A 58 -3.97 10.70 -14.20
C ILE A 58 -4.76 9.47 -14.59
N SER A 59 -4.08 8.39 -15.03
CA SER A 59 -4.74 7.15 -15.46
C SER A 59 -5.41 6.40 -14.32
N SER A 60 -4.92 6.56 -13.09
CA SER A 60 -5.46 5.91 -11.90
C SER A 60 -6.39 6.78 -11.06
N ALA A 61 -6.55 8.06 -11.39
CA ALA A 61 -7.35 8.99 -10.60
C ALA A 61 -8.85 8.80 -10.84
N GLU A 62 -9.65 8.96 -9.79
CA GLU A 62 -11.09 9.09 -9.97
C GLU A 62 -11.43 10.41 -10.67
N TYR A 63 -12.57 10.44 -11.38
CA TYR A 63 -13.01 11.65 -12.09
C TYR A 63 -13.22 12.85 -11.16
N SER A 64 -13.64 12.60 -9.92
CA SER A 64 -13.84 13.64 -8.89
C SER A 64 -12.51 14.28 -8.48
N GLU A 65 -11.48 13.48 -8.25
CA GLU A 65 -10.12 13.90 -7.90
C GLU A 65 -9.45 14.62 -9.06
N LEU A 66 -9.57 14.04 -10.27
CA LEU A 66 -9.05 14.65 -11.48
C LEU A 66 -9.67 16.04 -11.71
N GLY A 67 -10.99 16.17 -11.52
CA GLY A 67 -11.68 17.45 -11.61
C GLY A 67 -11.13 18.49 -10.63
N LYS A 68 -10.95 18.11 -9.35
CA LYS A 68 -10.34 18.98 -8.32
C LYS A 68 -8.92 19.38 -8.70
N ALA A 69 -8.09 18.43 -9.09
CA ALA A 69 -6.70 18.66 -9.46
C ALA A 69 -6.56 19.59 -10.69
N VAL A 70 -7.43 19.43 -11.70
CA VAL A 70 -7.49 20.33 -12.86
C VAL A 70 -7.86 21.75 -12.44
N LEU A 71 -8.86 21.92 -11.56
CA LEU A 71 -9.23 23.26 -11.07
C LEU A 71 -8.10 23.94 -10.30
N ILE A 72 -7.39 23.20 -9.45
CA ILE A 72 -6.20 23.70 -8.72
C ILE A 72 -5.10 24.10 -9.71
N ALA A 73 -4.83 23.26 -10.72
CA ALA A 73 -3.82 23.54 -11.74
C ALA A 73 -4.17 24.76 -12.60
N LEU A 74 -5.42 24.91 -13.03
CA LEU A 74 -5.90 26.09 -13.74
C LEU A 74 -5.78 27.35 -12.88
N GLY A 75 -6.12 27.27 -11.59
CA GLY A 75 -5.95 28.35 -10.63
C GLY A 75 -4.48 28.78 -10.50
N ALA A 76 -3.56 27.83 -10.36
CA ALA A 76 -2.13 28.11 -10.30
C ALA A 76 -1.59 28.78 -11.58
N VAL A 77 -1.95 28.26 -12.75
CA VAL A 77 -1.59 28.87 -14.04
C VAL A 77 -2.16 30.28 -14.17
N PHE A 78 -3.41 30.50 -13.75
CA PHE A 78 -4.05 31.80 -13.78
C PHE A 78 -3.34 32.82 -12.87
N LEU A 79 -2.95 32.42 -11.66
CA LEU A 79 -2.19 33.28 -10.74
C LEU A 79 -0.82 33.65 -11.31
N ILE A 80 -0.10 32.70 -11.92
CA ILE A 80 1.19 32.96 -12.57
C ILE A 80 1.02 33.86 -13.79
N TRP A 81 -0.06 33.68 -14.55
CA TRP A 81 -0.39 34.54 -15.68
C TRP A 81 -0.67 35.98 -15.22
N ILE A 82 -1.48 36.18 -14.18
CA ILE A 82 -1.73 37.50 -13.56
C ILE A 82 -0.41 38.11 -13.10
N PHE A 83 0.40 37.36 -12.36
CA PHE A 83 1.70 37.82 -11.88
C PHE A 83 2.59 38.27 -13.04
N SER A 84 2.68 37.46 -14.09
CA SER A 84 3.46 37.77 -15.31
C SER A 84 2.93 39.01 -16.03
N PHE A 85 1.61 39.20 -16.07
CA PHE A 85 0.97 40.34 -16.69
C PHE A 85 1.24 41.65 -15.91
N ILE A 86 1.07 41.62 -14.58
CA ILE A 86 1.35 42.77 -13.70
C ILE A 86 2.85 43.12 -13.77
N PHE A 87 3.72 42.11 -13.70
CA PHE A 87 5.16 42.32 -13.75
C PHE A 87 5.60 42.95 -15.07
N ARG A 88 5.12 42.45 -16.21
CA ARG A 88 5.39 43.04 -17.53
C ARG A 88 4.89 44.48 -17.65
N LYS A 89 3.72 44.78 -17.08
CA LYS A 89 3.13 46.13 -17.13
C LYS A 89 3.93 47.14 -16.30
N ASN A 90 4.42 46.73 -15.13
CA ASN A 90 5.02 47.65 -14.15
C ASN A 90 6.56 47.72 -14.23
N TRP A 91 7.22 46.64 -14.64
CA TRP A 91 8.68 46.48 -14.62
C TRP A 91 9.23 45.87 -15.92
N GLY A 92 8.49 45.98 -17.02
CA GLY A 92 8.89 45.47 -18.33
C GLY A 92 10.03 46.27 -18.96
N ASP A 93 11.20 46.30 -18.33
CA ASP A 93 12.43 46.66 -19.02
C ASP A 93 12.71 45.62 -20.10
N ARG A 94 13.09 46.09 -21.29
CA ARG A 94 13.49 45.21 -22.40
C ARG A 94 14.78 44.52 -22.00
N TYR A 95 14.66 43.32 -21.43
CA TYR A 95 15.78 42.42 -21.21
C TYR A 95 16.55 42.27 -22.52
N GLN A 96 17.86 42.49 -22.52
CA GLN A 96 18.69 42.38 -23.73
C GLN A 96 18.60 40.95 -24.27
N GLU A 97 17.87 40.76 -25.37
CA GLU A 97 17.69 39.44 -26.00
C GLU A 97 19.01 38.85 -26.51
N ASP A 98 20.02 39.70 -26.76
CA ASP A 98 21.31 39.32 -27.33
C ASP A 98 22.14 38.36 -26.46
N SER A 99 21.93 38.32 -25.13
CA SER A 99 22.66 37.43 -24.22
C SER A 99 21.96 36.09 -23.94
N LEU A 100 20.70 35.93 -24.37
CA LEU A 100 19.89 34.72 -24.13
C LEU A 100 20.48 33.44 -24.76
N PRO A 101 21.05 33.44 -25.98
CA PRO A 101 21.59 32.22 -26.57
C PRO A 101 22.77 31.63 -25.77
N ASN A 102 23.66 32.50 -25.28
CA ASN A 102 24.80 32.08 -24.47
C ASN A 102 24.33 31.54 -23.11
N LEU A 103 23.43 32.25 -22.43
CA LEU A 103 22.87 31.82 -21.16
C LEU A 103 22.11 30.49 -21.28
N SER A 104 21.31 30.32 -22.33
CA SER A 104 20.57 29.08 -22.59
C SER A 104 21.53 27.89 -22.77
N ARG A 105 22.58 28.07 -23.56
CA ARG A 105 23.63 27.05 -23.76
C ARG A 105 24.36 26.72 -22.47
N ASP A 106 24.74 27.73 -21.69
CA ASP A 106 25.48 27.54 -20.45
C ASP A 106 24.65 26.77 -19.42
N LEU A 107 23.36 27.10 -19.28
CA LEU A 107 22.43 26.37 -18.41
C LEU A 107 22.22 24.92 -18.84
N LEU A 108 22.10 24.66 -20.15
CA LEU A 108 21.97 23.30 -20.69
C LEU A 108 23.21 22.45 -20.38
N LEU A 109 24.40 22.97 -20.69
CA LEU A 109 25.65 22.23 -20.52
C LEU A 109 25.98 22.02 -19.04
N LEU A 110 25.87 23.07 -18.23
CA LEU A 110 26.14 22.99 -16.79
C LEU A 110 25.09 22.14 -16.08
N GLY A 111 23.81 22.29 -16.42
CA GLY A 111 22.74 21.47 -15.88
C GLY A 111 22.90 19.99 -16.22
N ALA A 112 23.26 19.67 -17.47
CA ALA A 112 23.52 18.31 -17.90
C ALA A 112 24.72 17.70 -17.16
N PHE A 113 25.81 18.47 -17.03
CA PHE A 113 26.99 18.05 -16.28
C PHE A 113 26.64 17.76 -14.81
N ILE A 114 25.94 18.68 -14.12
CA ILE A 114 25.52 18.50 -12.73
C ILE A 114 24.64 17.26 -12.58
N THR A 115 23.67 17.07 -13.49
CA THR A 115 22.75 15.92 -13.47
C THR A 115 23.53 14.61 -13.62
N ILE A 116 24.44 14.51 -14.59
CA ILE A 116 25.28 13.33 -14.80
C ILE A 116 26.16 13.06 -13.58
N CYS A 117 26.83 14.08 -13.04
CA CYS A 117 27.66 13.93 -11.84
C CYS A 117 26.87 13.52 -10.60
N ALA A 118 25.61 13.93 -10.48
CA ALA A 118 24.74 13.55 -9.36
C ALA A 118 24.20 12.12 -9.49
N VAL A 119 23.89 11.67 -10.71
CA VAL A 119 23.37 10.33 -10.99
C VAL A 119 24.48 9.28 -10.97
N LEU A 120 25.68 9.61 -11.45
CA LEU A 120 26.78 8.67 -11.63
C LEU A 120 27.10 7.83 -10.36
N PRO A 121 27.20 8.41 -9.15
CA PRO A 121 27.42 7.62 -7.92
C PRO A 121 26.30 6.63 -7.59
N VAL A 122 25.05 6.95 -7.95
CA VAL A 122 23.90 6.06 -7.75
C VAL A 122 24.06 4.83 -8.65
N VAL A 123 24.34 5.06 -9.94
CA VAL A 123 24.56 3.99 -10.92
C VAL A 123 25.79 3.15 -10.60
N LEU A 124 26.88 3.80 -10.15
CA LEU A 124 28.08 3.12 -9.67
C LEU A 124 27.76 2.13 -8.54
N SER A 125 26.79 2.44 -7.67
CA SER A 125 26.37 1.53 -6.58
C SER A 125 25.42 0.41 -7.02
N GLY A 126 25.24 0.22 -8.33
CA GLY A 126 24.36 -0.78 -8.90
C GLY A 126 22.86 -0.44 -8.80
N ARG A 127 22.53 0.82 -8.51
CA ARG A 127 21.16 1.34 -8.36
C ARG A 127 20.80 2.25 -9.53
N GLY A 128 19.55 2.66 -9.62
CA GLY A 128 19.12 3.61 -10.64
C GLY A 128 17.87 4.35 -10.25
N VAL A 129 17.55 5.37 -11.03
CA VAL A 129 16.30 6.12 -10.91
C VAL A 129 15.19 5.29 -11.52
N ASP A 130 14.20 4.98 -10.70
CA ASP A 130 13.03 4.22 -11.08
C ASP A 130 11.80 5.11 -10.88
N LEU A 131 11.09 5.40 -11.96
CA LEU A 131 9.96 6.34 -11.94
C LEU A 131 8.66 5.70 -11.42
N THR A 132 8.62 4.38 -11.27
CA THR A 132 7.45 3.65 -10.77
C THR A 132 7.61 3.19 -9.32
N ASP A 133 8.83 3.18 -8.80
CA ASP A 133 9.13 2.79 -7.41
C ASP A 133 9.18 4.02 -6.49
N ALA A 134 8.18 4.14 -5.62
CA ALA A 134 8.06 5.26 -4.69
C ALA A 134 9.13 5.28 -3.57
N TYR A 135 9.79 4.16 -3.30
CA TYR A 135 10.75 4.02 -2.20
C TYR A 135 12.18 4.36 -2.63
N LYS A 136 12.40 4.66 -3.91
CA LYS A 136 13.70 5.07 -4.45
C LYS A 136 13.73 6.57 -4.72
N SER A 137 14.32 7.34 -3.80
CA SER A 137 14.40 8.81 -3.92
C SER A 137 15.64 9.31 -4.68
N TYR A 138 16.26 8.51 -5.55
CA TYR A 138 17.51 8.87 -6.23
C TYR A 138 17.37 10.05 -7.21
N GLY A 139 16.15 10.37 -7.64
CA GLY A 139 15.85 11.54 -8.47
C GLY A 139 15.92 12.89 -7.74
N LEU A 140 16.03 12.91 -6.40
CA LEU A 140 16.14 14.17 -5.63
C LEU A 140 17.50 14.85 -5.79
N HIS A 141 18.58 14.06 -5.83
CA HIS A 141 19.94 14.59 -5.92
C HIS A 141 20.23 15.42 -7.18
N PRO A 142 19.80 15.01 -8.39
CA PRO A 142 20.03 15.79 -9.62
C PRO A 142 19.13 17.02 -9.81
N ILE A 143 18.21 17.34 -8.89
CA ILE A 143 17.14 18.32 -9.14
C ILE A 143 17.65 19.70 -9.57
N SER A 144 18.77 20.18 -9.00
CA SER A 144 19.37 21.47 -9.38
C SER A 144 19.85 21.48 -10.83
N GLY A 145 20.50 20.41 -11.26
CA GLY A 145 20.93 20.23 -12.65
C GLY A 145 19.74 20.14 -13.60
N VAL A 146 18.70 19.39 -13.23
CA VAL A 146 17.46 19.26 -14.02
C VAL A 146 16.76 20.59 -14.20
N VAL A 147 16.64 21.41 -13.15
CA VAL A 147 16.04 22.75 -13.24
C VAL A 147 16.80 23.63 -14.24
N MET A 148 18.14 23.58 -14.24
CA MET A 148 18.97 24.31 -15.20
C MET A 148 18.76 23.80 -16.63
N VAL A 149 18.70 22.49 -16.85
CA VAL A 149 18.39 21.91 -18.17
C VAL A 149 17.01 22.38 -18.65
N VAL A 150 15.96 22.25 -17.84
CA VAL A 150 14.60 22.67 -18.20
C VAL A 150 14.55 24.17 -18.50
N THR A 151 15.22 24.99 -17.70
CA THR A 151 15.29 26.44 -17.93
C THR A 151 16.07 26.76 -19.21
N GLY A 152 17.18 26.08 -19.45
CA GLY A 152 17.97 26.20 -20.68
C GLY A 152 17.12 25.89 -21.91
N ILE A 153 16.34 24.80 -21.89
CA ILE A 153 15.38 24.44 -22.95
C ILE A 153 14.35 25.56 -23.13
N LEU A 154 13.71 26.03 -22.05
CA LEU A 154 12.71 27.09 -22.12
C LEU A 154 13.29 28.38 -22.73
N LEU A 155 14.52 28.74 -22.39
CA LEU A 155 15.21 29.91 -22.94
C LEU A 155 15.60 29.75 -24.42
N SER A 156 15.80 28.52 -24.91
CA SER A 156 16.00 28.26 -26.35
C SER A 156 14.72 28.46 -27.18
N LEU A 157 13.54 28.45 -26.55
CA LEU A 157 12.26 28.61 -27.25
C LEU A 157 11.94 30.08 -27.53
N GLN A 158 11.19 30.30 -28.62
CA GLN A 158 10.61 31.61 -28.96
C GLN A 158 9.69 32.11 -27.83
N PRO A 159 9.58 33.43 -27.58
CA PRO A 159 8.89 33.98 -26.42
C PRO A 159 7.45 33.48 -26.21
N ARG A 160 6.65 33.35 -27.28
CA ARG A 160 5.28 32.82 -27.19
C ARG A 160 5.27 31.35 -26.80
N LEU A 161 6.08 30.53 -27.47
CA LEU A 161 6.17 29.09 -27.18
C LEU A 161 6.75 28.84 -25.78
N ARG A 162 7.74 29.63 -25.35
CA ARG A 162 8.27 29.60 -23.98
C ARG A 162 7.18 29.78 -22.93
N GLN A 163 6.28 30.75 -23.12
CA GLN A 163 5.16 30.95 -22.18
C GLN A 163 4.17 29.79 -22.19
N ILE A 164 3.82 29.28 -23.38
CA ILE A 164 2.92 28.12 -23.50
C ILE A 164 3.53 26.91 -22.79
N VAL A 165 4.78 26.56 -23.11
CA VAL A 165 5.47 25.42 -22.50
C VAL A 165 5.62 25.60 -20.99
N LEU A 166 5.97 26.80 -20.51
CA LEU A 166 6.05 27.07 -19.07
C LEU A 166 4.70 26.84 -18.38
N PHE A 167 3.61 27.36 -18.92
CA PHE A 167 2.27 27.16 -18.34
C PHE A 167 1.84 25.70 -18.41
N SER A 168 2.15 24.98 -19.48
CA SER A 168 1.92 23.54 -19.58
C SER A 168 2.72 22.75 -18.54
N LEU A 169 4.01 23.06 -18.34
CA LEU A 169 4.84 22.42 -17.32
C LEU A 169 4.32 22.68 -15.92
N VAL A 170 3.91 23.92 -15.61
CA VAL A 170 3.27 24.23 -14.32
C VAL A 170 1.97 23.47 -14.16
N PHE A 171 1.11 23.46 -15.18
CA PHE A 171 -0.15 22.72 -15.14
C PHE A 171 0.09 21.23 -14.85
N ILE A 172 1.02 20.60 -15.58
CA ILE A 172 1.40 19.19 -15.40
C ILE A 172 2.01 18.95 -14.01
N ALA A 173 2.85 19.86 -13.51
CA ALA A 173 3.43 19.72 -12.18
C ALA A 173 2.34 19.77 -11.09
N VAL A 174 1.47 20.78 -11.13
CA VAL A 174 0.43 20.98 -10.12
C VAL A 174 -0.57 19.83 -10.14
N ILE A 175 -1.09 19.43 -11.32
CA ILE A 175 -2.03 18.31 -11.41
C ILE A 175 -1.39 17.00 -10.89
N THR A 176 -0.11 16.76 -11.22
CA THR A 176 0.60 15.54 -10.80
C THR A 176 0.81 15.52 -9.29
N HIS A 177 1.21 16.64 -8.69
CA HIS A 177 1.43 16.73 -7.25
C HIS A 177 0.12 16.67 -6.46
N SER A 178 -0.96 17.29 -6.94
CA SER A 178 -2.29 17.19 -6.33
C SER A 178 -2.79 15.74 -6.33
N LEU A 179 -2.79 15.07 -7.49
CA LEU A 179 -3.22 13.67 -7.57
C LEU A 179 -2.32 12.72 -6.77
N ASN A 180 -1.01 13.01 -6.71
CA ASN A 180 -0.11 12.25 -5.87
C ASN A 180 -0.44 12.44 -4.38
N ALA A 181 -0.77 13.66 -3.95
CA ALA A 181 -1.19 13.92 -2.57
C ALA A 181 -2.48 13.16 -2.22
N ASP A 182 -3.51 13.24 -3.06
CA ASP A 182 -4.79 12.56 -2.87
C ASP A 182 -4.59 11.04 -2.73
N ARG A 183 -3.73 10.44 -3.58
CA ARG A 183 -3.41 9.01 -3.50
C ARG A 183 -2.76 8.62 -2.17
N TRP A 184 -1.75 9.36 -1.72
CA TRP A 184 -1.06 9.05 -0.46
C TRP A 184 -1.95 9.32 0.76
N GLU A 185 -2.85 10.30 0.68
CA GLU A 185 -3.87 10.51 1.69
C GLU A 185 -4.80 9.29 1.78
N LYS A 186 -5.34 8.81 0.65
CA LYS A 186 -6.18 7.60 0.60
C LYS A 186 -5.44 6.37 1.13
N PHE A 187 -4.19 6.17 0.71
CA PHE A 187 -3.40 5.03 1.18
C PHE A 187 -3.26 5.04 2.70
N TRP A 188 -2.93 6.20 3.26
CA TRP A 188 -2.84 6.38 4.71
C TRP A 188 -4.18 6.15 5.42
N GLN A 189 -5.30 6.56 4.81
CA GLN A 189 -6.63 6.28 5.34
C GLN A 189 -6.91 4.77 5.40
N TYR A 190 -6.59 4.02 4.35
CA TYR A 190 -6.77 2.55 4.34
C TYR A 190 -5.91 1.84 5.38
N GLU A 191 -4.66 2.24 5.55
CA GLU A 191 -3.79 1.72 6.62
C GLU A 191 -4.40 1.99 7.99
N ARG A 192 -4.73 3.26 8.26
CA ARG A 192 -5.29 3.68 9.56
C ARG A 192 -6.58 2.95 9.89
N GLU A 193 -7.52 2.87 8.94
CA GLU A 193 -8.78 2.16 9.14
C GLU A 193 -8.58 0.66 9.33
N THR A 194 -7.67 0.04 8.58
CA THR A 194 -7.34 -1.39 8.76
C THR A 194 -6.78 -1.66 10.15
N TRP A 195 -5.88 -0.82 10.65
CA TRP A 195 -5.29 -1.00 11.98
C TRP A 195 -6.30 -0.77 13.12
N TRP A 196 -7.23 0.18 12.97
CA TRP A 196 -8.38 0.32 13.88
C TRP A 196 -9.30 -0.90 13.83
N GLN A 197 -9.62 -1.40 12.64
CA GLN A 197 -10.43 -2.61 12.50
C GLN A 197 -9.76 -3.84 13.13
N LEU A 198 -8.43 -3.94 13.01
CA LEU A 198 -7.68 -5.00 13.65
C LEU A 198 -7.82 -4.97 15.18
N THR A 199 -7.83 -3.81 15.84
CA THR A 199 -7.99 -3.75 17.30
C THR A 199 -9.41 -4.10 17.75
N TRP A 200 -10.43 -3.80 16.94
CA TRP A 200 -11.79 -4.26 17.21
C TRP A 200 -11.92 -5.78 17.08
N ARG A 201 -11.18 -6.37 16.12
CA ARG A 201 -11.19 -7.80 15.79
C ARG A 201 -10.31 -8.65 16.68
N ALA A 202 -9.19 -8.11 17.15
CA ALA A 202 -8.17 -8.82 17.90
C ALA A 202 -7.91 -8.08 19.22
N PRO A 203 -8.48 -8.54 20.34
CA PRO A 203 -8.20 -7.96 21.65
C PRO A 203 -6.71 -8.04 22.02
N ASP A 204 -6.05 -9.16 21.70
CA ASP A 204 -4.58 -9.26 21.75
C ASP A 204 -4.09 -10.24 20.66
N ILE A 205 -2.80 -10.16 20.34
CA ILE A 205 -2.12 -11.01 19.36
C ILE A 205 -0.92 -11.65 20.05
N GLN A 206 -0.75 -12.97 19.89
CA GLN A 206 0.37 -13.71 20.47
C GLN A 206 1.71 -13.20 19.93
N ASP A 207 2.74 -13.20 20.79
CA ASP A 207 4.14 -12.96 20.37
C ASP A 207 4.60 -14.06 19.40
N ASP A 208 5.55 -13.75 18.51
CA ASP A 208 6.03 -14.58 17.39
C ASP A 208 5.02 -14.77 16.24
N THR A 209 3.95 -13.97 16.21
CA THR A 209 2.99 -13.97 15.09
C THR A 209 3.62 -13.33 13.87
N LEU A 210 3.43 -13.93 12.70
CA LEU A 210 3.85 -13.36 11.42
C LEU A 210 2.64 -12.74 10.71
N VAL A 211 2.49 -11.43 10.81
CA VAL A 211 1.41 -10.70 10.15
C VAL A 211 1.75 -10.46 8.69
N MET A 212 0.84 -10.80 7.79
CA MET A 212 0.91 -10.40 6.39
C MET A 212 -0.39 -9.71 6.02
N ALA A 213 -0.33 -8.41 5.77
CA ALA A 213 -1.46 -7.62 5.30
C ALA A 213 -1.35 -7.39 3.80
N TYR A 214 -2.44 -7.62 3.08
CA TYR A 214 -2.50 -7.52 1.63
C TYR A 214 -3.67 -6.65 1.21
N PHE A 215 -3.35 -5.45 0.74
CA PHE A 215 -4.36 -4.49 0.31
C PHE A 215 -4.61 -4.58 -1.19
N MET A 216 -5.70 -3.96 -1.62
CA MET A 216 -6.09 -3.88 -3.03
C MET A 216 -5.00 -3.28 -3.93
N ASP A 217 -5.14 -3.54 -5.23
CA ASP A 217 -4.19 -3.09 -6.23
C ASP A 217 -4.04 -1.57 -6.23
N GLY A 218 -2.79 -1.10 -6.32
CA GLY A 218 -2.44 0.32 -6.21
C GLY A 218 -2.14 0.80 -4.78
N TYR A 219 -2.54 0.05 -3.75
CA TYR A 219 -2.37 0.39 -2.33
C TYR A 219 -1.69 -0.74 -1.53
N ARG A 220 -0.92 -1.60 -2.20
CA ARG A 220 -0.19 -2.69 -1.53
C ARG A 220 0.93 -2.13 -0.64
N LEU A 221 1.02 -2.67 0.57
CA LEU A 221 2.14 -2.45 1.48
C LEU A 221 3.41 -3.04 0.85
N GLN A 222 4.46 -2.24 0.72
CA GLN A 222 5.66 -2.66 -0.03
C GLN A 222 6.80 -3.11 0.85
N GLN A 223 6.75 -2.79 2.14
CA GLN A 223 7.79 -3.12 3.11
C GLN A 223 7.18 -3.71 4.37
N ASP A 224 7.89 -4.67 4.96
CA ASP A 224 7.50 -5.37 6.18
C ASP A 224 7.22 -4.42 7.37
N TYR A 225 7.99 -3.35 7.50
CA TYR A 225 7.85 -2.36 8.58
C TYR A 225 6.59 -1.51 8.50
N GLU A 226 5.90 -1.51 7.35
CA GLU A 226 4.56 -0.91 7.21
C GLU A 226 3.51 -1.76 7.95
N MET A 227 3.83 -2.99 8.34
CA MET A 227 2.96 -3.89 9.09
C MET A 227 3.46 -4.11 10.52
N TRP A 228 4.71 -4.57 10.70
CA TRP A 228 5.22 -4.84 12.05
C TRP A 228 5.36 -3.56 12.86
N GLY A 229 5.62 -2.40 12.22
CA GLY A 229 5.68 -1.10 12.90
C GLY A 229 4.34 -0.77 13.59
N PRO A 230 3.24 -0.60 12.84
CA PRO A 230 1.93 -0.33 13.39
C PRO A 230 1.45 -1.37 14.42
N VAL A 231 1.59 -2.67 14.11
CA VAL A 231 1.09 -3.72 14.99
C VAL A 231 1.82 -3.71 16.34
N ASN A 232 3.14 -3.53 16.38
CA ASN A 232 3.86 -3.44 17.67
C ASN A 232 3.59 -2.12 18.40
N LEU A 233 3.41 -1.00 17.70
CA LEU A 233 3.00 0.26 18.34
C LEU A 233 1.64 0.16 19.06
N ILE A 234 0.77 -0.74 18.60
CA ILE A 234 -0.56 -0.98 19.18
C ILE A 234 -0.49 -2.01 20.31
N TYR A 235 0.06 -3.20 20.05
CA TYR A 235 -0.01 -4.33 20.97
C TYR A 235 1.19 -4.42 21.92
N ARG A 236 2.35 -3.87 21.55
CA ARG A 236 3.62 -3.99 22.28
C ARG A 236 4.40 -2.66 22.27
N PRO A 237 3.83 -1.54 22.78
CA PRO A 237 4.41 -0.20 22.62
C PRO A 237 5.71 0.06 23.39
N GLY A 238 6.17 -0.92 24.19
CA GLY A 238 7.41 -0.81 24.95
C GLY A 238 8.66 -0.87 24.05
N PRO A 239 9.78 -0.29 24.49
CA PRO A 239 11.05 -0.41 23.78
C PRO A 239 11.49 -1.89 23.73
N ALA A 240 11.87 -2.35 22.55
CA ALA A 240 12.36 -3.70 22.32
C ALA A 240 13.50 -3.69 21.30
N GLU A 241 14.42 -4.67 21.40
CA GLU A 241 15.51 -4.85 20.43
C GLU A 241 15.01 -5.36 19.08
N ALA A 242 13.88 -6.08 19.09
CA ALA A 242 13.18 -6.59 17.92
C ALA A 242 11.66 -6.58 18.17
N PRO A 243 10.83 -6.43 17.12
CA PRO A 243 9.38 -6.50 17.23
C PRO A 243 8.94 -7.89 17.71
N ALA A 244 8.05 -7.96 18.70
CA ALA A 244 7.51 -9.23 19.19
C ALA A 244 6.52 -9.84 18.18
N ILE A 245 5.83 -9.00 17.41
CA ILE A 245 4.98 -9.41 16.29
C ILE A 245 5.70 -9.08 14.99
N GLN A 246 6.03 -10.10 14.21
CA GLN A 246 6.80 -9.98 12.98
C GLN A 246 5.86 -9.70 11.80
N ALA A 247 6.42 -9.26 10.68
CA ALA A 247 5.67 -9.14 9.44
C ALA A 247 6.53 -9.44 8.20
N GLU A 248 5.85 -9.73 7.11
CA GLU A 248 6.46 -9.89 5.79
C GLU A 248 5.49 -9.45 4.70
N VAL A 249 6.03 -9.00 3.57
CA VAL A 249 5.22 -8.67 2.39
C VAL A 249 4.80 -9.96 1.69
N LEU A 250 3.50 -10.13 1.47
CA LEU A 250 2.99 -11.26 0.70
C LEU A 250 3.28 -11.06 -0.80
N THR A 251 4.05 -11.98 -1.35
CA THR A 251 4.52 -12.06 -2.74
C THR A 251 4.40 -13.51 -3.22
N ILE A 252 4.67 -13.77 -4.49
CA ILE A 252 4.68 -15.15 -5.00
C ILE A 252 5.78 -15.96 -4.30
N GLU A 253 6.94 -15.33 -4.07
CA GLU A 253 8.08 -15.93 -3.39
C GLU A 253 7.73 -16.28 -1.94
N THR A 254 7.17 -15.33 -1.20
CA THR A 254 6.80 -15.55 0.21
C THR A 254 5.60 -16.48 0.35
N ALA A 255 4.73 -16.60 -0.64
CA ALA A 255 3.69 -17.63 -0.67
C ALA A 255 4.26 -19.06 -0.72
N TYR A 256 5.37 -19.30 -1.42
CA TYR A 256 6.04 -20.60 -1.37
C TYR A 256 6.59 -20.91 0.02
N ASP A 257 7.03 -19.90 0.75
CA ASP A 257 7.56 -20.05 2.12
C ASP A 257 6.45 -20.37 3.12
N ILE A 258 5.27 -19.76 2.94
CA ILE A 258 4.04 -20.13 3.64
C ILE A 258 3.73 -21.61 3.42
N MET A 259 3.68 -22.04 2.15
CA MET A 259 3.34 -23.43 1.80
C MET A 259 4.36 -24.45 2.33
N ARG A 260 5.62 -24.04 2.54
CA ARG A 260 6.68 -24.89 3.10
C ARG A 260 6.78 -24.82 4.63
N GLY A 261 6.12 -23.85 5.27
CA GLY A 261 6.30 -23.57 6.69
C GLY A 261 7.75 -23.20 7.02
N GLU A 262 8.39 -22.39 6.18
CA GLU A 262 9.79 -22.00 6.34
C GLU A 262 9.99 -21.09 7.56
N VAL A 263 11.19 -21.12 8.15
CA VAL A 263 11.61 -20.14 9.15
C VAL A 263 12.78 -19.35 8.58
N ARG A 264 12.64 -18.03 8.49
CA ARG A 264 13.66 -17.14 7.95
C ARG A 264 14.17 -16.18 8.99
N SER A 265 15.46 -16.25 9.28
CA SER A 265 16.16 -15.25 10.09
C SER A 265 17.02 -14.36 9.22
N ASN A 266 16.79 -13.05 9.29
CA ASN A 266 17.62 -12.05 8.63
C ASN A 266 17.69 -10.77 9.47
N PHE A 267 18.38 -9.75 8.95
CA PHE A 267 18.43 -8.43 9.55
C PHE A 267 17.76 -7.42 8.62
N VAL A 268 16.88 -6.59 9.19
CA VAL A 268 16.29 -5.44 8.51
C VAL A 268 16.75 -4.19 9.22
N ARG A 269 17.67 -3.44 8.60
CA ARG A 269 18.28 -2.22 9.18
C ARG A 269 18.89 -2.50 10.58
N ASP A 270 19.63 -3.60 10.67
CA ASP A 270 20.28 -4.11 11.88
C ASP A 270 19.32 -4.58 12.99
N ILE A 271 18.02 -4.65 12.71
CA ILE A 271 17.03 -5.30 13.58
C ILE A 271 16.95 -6.78 13.21
N PRO A 272 17.19 -7.71 14.16
CA PRO A 272 17.06 -9.14 13.90
C PRO A 272 15.58 -9.52 13.73
N MET A 273 15.25 -10.10 12.59
CA MET A 273 13.90 -10.60 12.27
C MET A 273 13.95 -12.12 12.20
N THR A 274 13.09 -12.81 12.94
CA THR A 274 12.88 -14.26 12.81
C THR A 274 11.44 -14.50 12.41
N ARG A 275 11.22 -14.78 11.13
CA ARG A 275 9.90 -14.96 10.52
C ARG A 275 9.58 -16.44 10.44
N ASP A 276 8.68 -16.91 11.28
CA ASP A 276 8.13 -18.26 11.20
C ASP A 276 6.83 -18.24 10.42
N PHE A 277 6.86 -18.76 9.19
CA PHE A 277 5.70 -18.75 8.30
C PHE A 277 4.57 -19.69 8.75
N ARG A 278 4.84 -20.55 9.75
CA ARG A 278 3.80 -21.40 10.38
C ARG A 278 2.93 -20.62 11.36
N ASN A 279 3.37 -19.44 11.80
CA ASN A 279 2.64 -18.54 12.70
C ASN A 279 1.91 -17.41 11.95
N LEU A 280 1.55 -17.65 10.68
CA LEU A 280 0.93 -16.66 9.80
C LEU A 280 -0.41 -16.17 10.35
N LEU A 281 -0.60 -14.85 10.42
CA LEU A 281 -1.90 -14.21 10.55
C LEU A 281 -2.13 -13.34 9.31
N LEU A 282 -3.04 -13.78 8.44
CA LEU A 282 -3.28 -13.15 7.15
C LEU A 282 -4.42 -12.12 7.24
N ILE A 283 -4.16 -10.93 6.73
CA ILE A 283 -5.12 -9.82 6.66
C ILE A 283 -5.28 -9.41 5.20
N SER A 284 -6.52 -9.31 4.71
CA SER A 284 -6.83 -8.80 3.38
C SER A 284 -7.67 -7.53 3.47
N LEU A 285 -7.43 -6.57 2.59
CA LEU A 285 -8.35 -5.47 2.31
C LEU A 285 -8.69 -5.51 0.81
N PRO A 286 -9.72 -6.27 0.40
CA PRO A 286 -9.97 -6.58 -1.01
C PRO A 286 -10.32 -5.37 -1.88
N THR A 287 -11.06 -4.40 -1.33
CA THR A 287 -11.56 -3.20 -2.04
C THR A 287 -11.59 -1.97 -1.13
N ASP A 288 -11.87 -0.81 -1.70
CA ASP A 288 -12.02 0.46 -0.97
C ASP A 288 -13.29 0.55 -0.12
N ASN A 289 -14.25 -0.35 -0.33
CA ASN A 289 -15.53 -0.40 0.39
C ASN A 289 -15.67 -1.65 1.28
N SER A 290 -14.67 -2.53 1.31
CA SER A 290 -14.65 -3.69 2.19
C SER A 290 -14.02 -3.34 3.54
N CYS A 291 -14.44 -4.05 4.57
CA CYS A 291 -13.77 -4.12 5.85
C CYS A 291 -12.48 -4.96 5.72
N ALA A 292 -11.59 -4.83 6.71
CA ALA A 292 -10.39 -5.68 6.79
C ALA A 292 -10.81 -7.13 7.09
N HIS A 293 -10.42 -8.07 6.25
CA HIS A 293 -10.68 -9.49 6.43
C HIS A 293 -9.48 -10.14 7.11
N ILE A 294 -9.65 -10.53 8.38
CA ILE A 294 -8.67 -11.38 9.08
C ILE A 294 -9.04 -12.83 8.76
N ILE A 295 -8.20 -13.50 7.98
CA ILE A 295 -8.53 -14.80 7.39
C ILE A 295 -8.40 -15.91 8.42
N ASP A 296 -9.48 -16.66 8.62
CA ASP A 296 -9.50 -17.90 9.39
C ASP A 296 -9.11 -19.08 8.47
N GLY A 297 -7.94 -19.69 8.71
CA GLY A 297 -7.44 -20.77 7.87
C GLY A 297 -8.25 -22.07 7.95
N SER A 298 -9.03 -22.29 9.01
CA SER A 298 -9.87 -23.49 9.13
C SER A 298 -11.09 -23.44 8.21
N LEU A 299 -11.67 -22.25 8.07
CA LEU A 299 -12.81 -21.99 7.20
C LEU A 299 -12.66 -20.61 6.53
N PRO A 300 -11.78 -20.49 5.52
CA PRO A 300 -11.52 -19.21 4.87
C PRO A 300 -12.77 -18.68 4.16
N VAL A 301 -13.07 -17.41 4.41
CA VAL A 301 -14.12 -16.65 3.73
C VAL A 301 -13.44 -15.60 2.88
N TYR A 302 -13.72 -15.60 1.59
CA TYR A 302 -13.09 -14.69 0.62
C TYR A 302 -14.12 -13.75 0.01
N SER A 303 -13.69 -12.52 -0.23
CA SER A 303 -14.40 -11.57 -1.09
C SER A 303 -14.55 -12.12 -2.52
N GLU A 304 -15.57 -11.68 -3.24
CA GLU A 304 -15.65 -11.90 -4.69
C GLU A 304 -14.50 -11.24 -5.47
N SER A 305 -13.93 -10.19 -4.90
CA SER A 305 -12.78 -9.44 -5.41
C SER A 305 -11.46 -9.88 -4.77
N GLU A 306 -11.45 -10.97 -4.00
CA GLU A 306 -10.27 -11.40 -3.27
C GLU A 306 -9.11 -11.75 -4.22
N ASN A 307 -7.90 -11.34 -3.84
CA ASN A 307 -6.73 -11.63 -4.65
C ASN A 307 -6.44 -13.14 -4.68
N LEU A 308 -6.07 -13.67 -5.85
CA LEU A 308 -5.74 -15.09 -6.01
C LEU A 308 -4.62 -15.55 -5.08
N LEU A 309 -3.65 -14.69 -4.78
CA LEU A 309 -2.56 -15.01 -3.86
C LEU A 309 -3.10 -15.27 -2.45
N ILE A 310 -4.04 -14.45 -1.98
CA ILE A 310 -4.74 -14.65 -0.70
C ILE A 310 -5.53 -15.96 -0.72
N GLN A 311 -6.26 -16.24 -1.80
CA GLN A 311 -7.01 -17.50 -1.92
C GLN A 311 -6.11 -18.74 -1.87
N GLN A 312 -4.88 -18.65 -2.38
CA GLN A 312 -3.89 -19.74 -2.37
C GLN A 312 -3.31 -20.02 -0.99
N VAL A 313 -3.09 -18.98 -0.18
CA VAL A 313 -2.41 -19.12 1.12
C VAL A 313 -3.35 -19.00 2.33
N GLY A 314 -4.62 -18.62 2.15
CA GLY A 314 -5.52 -18.33 3.26
C GLY A 314 -5.74 -19.49 4.22
N ALA A 315 -5.73 -20.73 3.72
CA ALA A 315 -5.82 -21.93 4.56
C ALA A 315 -4.64 -22.13 5.54
N TYR A 316 -3.52 -21.43 5.32
CA TYR A 316 -2.34 -21.46 6.22
C TYR A 316 -2.43 -20.39 7.32
N SER A 317 -3.41 -19.48 7.27
CA SER A 317 -3.61 -18.47 8.31
C SER A 317 -4.04 -19.12 9.63
N ARG A 318 -3.47 -18.68 10.74
CA ARG A 318 -3.67 -19.22 12.08
C ARG A 318 -4.47 -18.22 12.91
N ILE A 319 -5.81 -18.36 12.88
CA ILE A 319 -6.69 -17.46 13.62
C ILE A 319 -6.50 -17.57 15.14
N ASP A 320 -6.01 -18.72 15.61
CA ASP A 320 -5.65 -18.99 17.00
C ASP A 320 -4.53 -18.10 17.53
N ARG A 321 -3.80 -17.38 16.66
CA ARG A 321 -2.82 -16.35 17.04
C ARG A 321 -3.48 -15.11 17.66
N ILE A 322 -4.76 -14.89 17.43
CA ILE A 322 -5.54 -13.86 18.12
C ILE A 322 -6.01 -14.41 19.45
N VAL A 323 -5.69 -13.70 20.53
CA VAL A 323 -6.19 -13.98 21.88
C VAL A 323 -7.52 -13.23 22.04
N PRO A 324 -8.66 -13.94 22.15
CA PRO A 324 -9.98 -13.29 22.14
C PRO A 324 -10.37 -12.70 23.50
N THR A 325 -9.57 -12.94 24.54
CA THR A 325 -9.79 -12.45 25.90
C THR A 325 -8.96 -11.21 26.16
N GLY A 326 -9.57 -10.19 26.77
CA GLY A 326 -8.89 -8.95 27.14
C GLY A 326 -9.65 -7.72 26.65
N GLU A 327 -9.09 -6.55 26.94
CA GLU A 327 -9.57 -5.29 26.40
C GLU A 327 -8.80 -4.97 25.12
N SER A 328 -9.52 -4.58 24.06
CA SER A 328 -8.89 -4.12 22.82
C SER A 328 -7.94 -2.96 23.10
N PRO A 329 -6.69 -2.99 22.62
CA PRO A 329 -5.77 -1.90 22.82
C PRO A 329 -6.27 -0.66 22.09
N LEU A 330 -5.93 0.51 22.63
CA LEU A 330 -6.17 1.80 22.00
C LEU A 330 -4.94 2.16 21.14
N PRO A 331 -5.06 2.21 19.80
CA PRO A 331 -4.01 2.72 18.94
C PRO A 331 -3.55 4.12 19.37
N PRO A 332 -2.24 4.41 19.36
CA PRO A 332 -1.73 5.75 19.65
C PRO A 332 -2.37 6.83 18.77
N VAL A 333 -3.21 7.69 19.37
CA VAL A 333 -3.98 8.72 18.66
C VAL A 333 -3.08 9.70 17.89
N ALA A 334 -1.88 9.97 18.38
CA ALA A 334 -0.90 10.83 17.71
C ALA A 334 -0.44 10.27 16.35
N ILE A 335 -0.55 8.96 16.15
CA ILE A 335 -0.18 8.27 14.91
C ILE A 335 -1.45 7.92 14.16
N PHE A 336 -2.37 7.17 14.76
CA PHE A 336 -3.54 6.60 14.09
C PHE A 336 -4.80 7.47 14.12
N GLY A 337 -4.71 8.70 14.61
CA GLY A 337 -5.87 9.59 14.75
C GLY A 337 -6.90 9.08 15.77
N ALA A 338 -8.06 9.72 15.78
CA ALA A 338 -9.18 9.30 16.63
C ALA A 338 -9.81 8.00 16.12
N GLU A 339 -10.45 7.27 17.03
CA GLU A 339 -11.22 6.07 16.69
C GLU A 339 -12.32 6.41 15.66
N PRO A 340 -12.42 5.66 14.54
CA PRO A 340 -13.51 5.82 13.60
C PRO A 340 -14.86 5.48 14.24
N GLY A 341 -15.93 6.09 13.74
CA GLY A 341 -17.29 5.76 14.20
C GLY A 341 -17.63 4.28 14.03
N HIS A 342 -18.39 3.72 14.97
CA HIS A 342 -18.78 2.31 14.99
C HIS A 342 -19.88 2.00 13.97
N GLY A 343 -19.52 1.96 12.69
CA GLY A 343 -20.41 1.57 11.60
C GLY A 343 -20.39 0.06 11.31
N TRP A 344 -20.70 -0.30 10.07
CA TRP A 344 -20.78 -1.70 9.65
C TRP A 344 -19.50 -2.51 9.93
N CYS A 345 -18.32 -1.97 9.60
CA CYS A 345 -17.06 -2.69 9.85
C CYS A 345 -16.84 -2.98 11.33
N TYR A 346 -17.24 -2.10 12.24
CA TYR A 346 -17.16 -2.39 13.67
C TYR A 346 -18.03 -3.61 14.04
N SER A 347 -19.29 -3.64 13.58
CA SER A 347 -20.19 -4.78 13.80
C SER A 347 -19.64 -6.08 13.18
N TYR A 348 -19.08 -6.01 11.97
CA TYR A 348 -18.44 -7.15 11.31
C TYR A 348 -17.23 -7.67 12.08
N GLN A 349 -16.32 -6.79 12.52
CA GLN A 349 -15.13 -7.21 13.28
C GLN A 349 -15.52 -7.88 14.61
N LYS A 350 -16.51 -7.32 15.31
CA LYS A 350 -17.04 -7.92 16.54
C LYS A 350 -17.75 -9.25 16.29
N ALA A 351 -18.53 -9.38 15.21
CA ALA A 351 -19.18 -10.63 14.84
C ALA A 351 -18.15 -11.70 14.44
N SER A 352 -17.10 -11.33 13.71
CA SER A 352 -16.00 -12.21 13.32
C SER A 352 -15.17 -12.67 14.53
N LEU A 353 -14.96 -11.80 15.53
CA LEU A 353 -14.37 -12.19 16.81
C LEU A 353 -15.28 -13.14 17.60
N ALA A 354 -16.59 -12.85 17.68
CA ALA A 354 -17.55 -13.72 18.35
C ALA A 354 -17.64 -15.10 17.69
N ARG A 355 -17.54 -15.16 16.36
CA ARG A 355 -17.45 -16.40 15.56
C ARG A 355 -16.26 -17.25 15.97
N GLN A 356 -15.08 -16.64 16.19
CA GLN A 356 -13.86 -17.34 16.59
C GLN A 356 -14.02 -18.08 17.92
N VAL A 357 -14.87 -17.60 18.82
CA VAL A 357 -15.12 -18.21 20.15
C VAL A 357 -16.49 -18.89 20.26
N GLY A 358 -17.20 -19.09 19.15
CA GLY A 358 -18.52 -19.73 19.14
C GLY A 358 -19.62 -18.96 19.86
N ASN A 359 -19.46 -17.65 20.08
CA ASN A 359 -20.46 -16.83 20.76
C ASN A 359 -21.57 -16.38 19.79
N TRP A 360 -22.43 -17.32 19.38
CA TRP A 360 -23.49 -17.06 18.41
C TRP A 360 -24.54 -16.06 18.92
N ALA A 361 -24.79 -16.02 20.23
CA ALA A 361 -25.73 -15.07 20.83
C ALA A 361 -25.29 -13.62 20.60
N GLU A 362 -23.99 -13.33 20.74
CA GLU A 362 -23.45 -12.01 20.45
C GLU A 362 -23.55 -11.67 18.96
N ILE A 363 -23.31 -12.62 18.06
CA ILE A 363 -23.53 -12.41 16.62
C ILE A 363 -24.99 -12.04 16.33
N GLY A 364 -25.95 -12.74 16.95
CA GLY A 364 -27.37 -12.43 16.81
C GLY A 364 -27.71 -11.02 17.30
N ARG A 365 -27.16 -10.61 18.46
CA ARG A 365 -27.33 -9.26 19.00
C ARG A 365 -26.78 -8.20 18.05
N LEU A 366 -25.56 -8.40 17.53
CA LEU A 366 -24.92 -7.51 16.57
C LEU A 366 -25.69 -7.43 15.25
N TYR A 367 -26.25 -8.55 14.78
CA TYR A 367 -27.10 -8.60 13.59
C TYR A 367 -28.36 -7.73 13.75
N ASP A 368 -29.06 -7.89 14.87
CA ASP A 368 -30.29 -7.14 15.14
C ASP A 368 -30.02 -5.65 15.29
N GLN A 369 -28.91 -5.29 15.93
CA GLN A 369 -28.44 -3.91 16.04
C GLN A 369 -28.11 -3.33 14.66
N ALA A 370 -27.29 -4.00 13.85
CA ALA A 370 -26.91 -3.55 12.52
C ALA A 370 -28.14 -3.33 11.63
N ARG A 371 -29.15 -4.20 11.75
CA ARG A 371 -30.43 -4.04 11.05
C ARG A 371 -31.24 -2.84 11.53
N ALA A 372 -31.33 -2.60 12.84
CA ALA A 372 -32.04 -1.46 13.39
C ALA A 372 -31.42 -0.14 12.93
N GLU A 373 -30.10 -0.11 12.80
CA GLU A 373 -29.32 1.04 12.32
C GLU A 373 -29.20 1.10 10.78
N SER A 374 -29.78 0.13 10.06
CA SER A 374 -29.71 0.02 8.59
C SER A 374 -28.27 -0.04 8.04
N LEU A 375 -27.34 -0.56 8.82
CA LEU A 375 -25.96 -0.79 8.43
C LEU A 375 -25.88 -1.94 7.40
N LYS A 376 -25.01 -1.78 6.40
CA LYS A 376 -24.81 -2.75 5.33
C LYS A 376 -23.34 -2.83 4.92
N PRO A 377 -22.87 -4.00 4.47
CA PRO A 377 -21.53 -4.15 3.92
C PRO A 377 -21.38 -3.53 2.55
N GLY A 378 -20.15 -3.11 2.25
CA GLY A 378 -19.71 -2.98 0.86
C GLY A 378 -19.39 -4.34 0.22
N ASP A 379 -18.91 -5.31 1.01
CA ASP A 379 -18.58 -6.66 0.57
C ASP A 379 -19.52 -7.73 1.15
N GLN A 380 -20.19 -8.50 0.29
CA GLN A 380 -21.19 -9.46 0.77
C GLN A 380 -20.60 -10.63 1.55
N SER A 381 -19.30 -10.92 1.43
CA SER A 381 -18.62 -11.93 2.25
C SER A 381 -18.65 -11.58 3.75
N GLU A 382 -18.80 -10.30 4.09
CA GLU A 382 -18.91 -9.82 5.47
C GLU A 382 -20.24 -10.22 6.15
N TRP A 383 -21.24 -10.66 5.38
CA TRP A 383 -22.45 -11.25 5.96
C TRP A 383 -22.25 -12.67 6.50
N VAL A 384 -21.17 -13.36 6.13
CA VAL A 384 -20.99 -14.79 6.47
C VAL A 384 -21.00 -15.05 7.98
N PRO A 385 -20.30 -14.28 8.85
CA PRO A 385 -20.39 -14.48 10.29
C PRO A 385 -21.83 -14.38 10.82
N PHE A 386 -22.61 -13.41 10.32
CA PHE A 386 -24.01 -13.23 10.70
C PHE A 386 -24.91 -14.35 10.20
N PHE A 387 -24.70 -14.80 8.96
CA PHE A 387 -25.40 -15.96 8.40
C PHE A 387 -25.19 -17.21 9.27
N GLU A 388 -23.94 -17.52 9.60
CA GLU A 388 -23.62 -18.66 10.46
C GLU A 388 -24.22 -18.50 11.86
N GLY A 389 -24.16 -17.29 12.45
CA GLY A 389 -24.80 -16.99 13.72
C GLY A 389 -26.31 -17.24 13.70
N LEU A 390 -27.02 -16.81 12.65
CA LEU A 390 -28.45 -17.05 12.50
C LEU A 390 -28.79 -18.54 12.43
N VAL A 391 -28.00 -19.34 11.69
CA VAL A 391 -28.22 -20.78 11.60
C VAL A 391 -28.00 -21.45 12.96
N ASN A 392 -26.91 -21.13 13.66
CA ASN A 392 -26.61 -21.72 14.98
C ASN A 392 -27.58 -21.27 16.08
N LEU A 393 -28.22 -20.11 15.94
CA LEU A 393 -29.31 -19.64 16.81
C LEU A 393 -30.69 -20.23 16.46
N GLY A 394 -30.80 -21.05 15.42
CA GLY A 394 -32.07 -21.60 14.95
C GLY A 394 -32.97 -20.59 14.22
N ARG A 395 -32.46 -19.42 13.86
CA ARG A 395 -33.16 -18.37 13.10
C ARG A 395 -33.15 -18.67 11.59
N GLU A 396 -33.59 -19.87 11.22
CA GLU A 396 -33.44 -20.42 9.85
C GLU A 396 -34.14 -19.59 8.78
N ASP A 397 -35.33 -19.06 9.05
CA ASP A 397 -36.08 -18.26 8.08
C ASP A 397 -35.33 -16.97 7.70
N GLU A 398 -34.68 -16.35 8.67
CA GLU A 398 -33.85 -15.17 8.46
C GLU A 398 -32.56 -15.53 7.71
N ALA A 399 -31.92 -16.65 8.07
CA ALA A 399 -30.74 -17.14 7.35
C ALA A 399 -31.06 -17.44 5.86
N ARG A 400 -32.18 -18.11 5.57
CA ARG A 400 -32.63 -18.38 4.19
C ARG A 400 -32.95 -17.10 3.43
N LYS A 401 -33.53 -16.11 4.10
CA LYS A 401 -33.78 -14.79 3.50
C LYS A 401 -32.47 -14.09 3.16
N MET A 402 -31.49 -14.11 4.06
CA MET A 402 -30.16 -13.55 3.82
C MET A 402 -29.48 -14.22 2.62
N VAL A 403 -29.51 -15.55 2.51
CA VAL A 403 -28.94 -16.24 1.33
C VAL A 403 -29.57 -15.77 0.03
N LYS A 404 -30.91 -15.62 -0.01
CA LYS A 404 -31.62 -15.16 -1.20
C LYS A 404 -31.28 -13.71 -1.58
N GLN A 405 -31.02 -12.86 -0.60
CA GLN A 405 -30.79 -11.43 -0.81
C GLN A 405 -29.32 -11.11 -1.09
N GLU A 406 -28.42 -11.71 -0.31
CA GLU A 406 -27.02 -11.28 -0.25
C GLU A 406 -26.08 -12.25 -0.98
N PHE A 407 -26.38 -13.56 -1.02
CA PHE A 407 -25.48 -14.57 -1.61
C PHE A 407 -25.94 -15.12 -2.97
N LYS A 408 -27.24 -15.09 -3.28
CA LYS A 408 -27.77 -15.67 -4.52
C LYS A 408 -27.17 -14.98 -5.75
N GLY A 409 -26.62 -15.77 -6.68
CA GLY A 409 -25.93 -15.28 -7.88
C GLY A 409 -24.46 -14.88 -7.68
N ARG A 410 -23.91 -15.05 -6.47
CA ARG A 410 -22.50 -14.76 -6.14
C ARG A 410 -21.69 -16.04 -6.00
N GLU A 411 -21.47 -16.72 -7.12
CA GLU A 411 -20.77 -18.00 -7.14
C GLU A 411 -19.33 -17.92 -6.61
N ARG A 412 -18.65 -16.79 -6.84
CA ARG A 412 -17.27 -16.56 -6.38
C ARG A 412 -17.13 -16.53 -4.86
N LEU A 413 -18.17 -16.06 -4.16
CA LEU A 413 -18.25 -16.12 -2.70
C LEU A 413 -18.75 -17.49 -2.22
N ARG A 414 -19.86 -17.99 -2.80
CA ARG A 414 -20.53 -19.20 -2.31
C ARG A 414 -19.69 -20.47 -2.51
N TYR A 415 -19.12 -20.68 -3.69
CA TYR A 415 -18.51 -21.97 -4.03
C TYR A 415 -17.27 -22.32 -3.21
N PRO A 416 -16.32 -21.39 -2.96
CA PRO A 416 -15.19 -21.69 -2.06
C PRO A 416 -15.66 -22.09 -0.66
N LEU A 417 -16.61 -21.34 -0.09
CA LEU A 417 -17.15 -21.62 1.24
C LEU A 417 -17.90 -22.96 1.27
N CYS A 418 -18.74 -23.24 0.27
CA CYS A 418 -19.42 -24.53 0.11
C CYS A 418 -18.46 -25.71 -0.01
N ARG A 419 -17.31 -25.52 -0.68
CA ARG A 419 -16.28 -26.54 -0.81
C ARG A 419 -15.58 -26.80 0.52
N SER A 420 -15.29 -25.75 1.30
CA SER A 420 -14.68 -25.89 2.63
C SER A 420 -15.62 -26.59 3.62
N LEU A 421 -16.92 -26.28 3.58
CA LEU A 421 -17.96 -26.88 4.43
C LEU A 421 -18.31 -28.34 4.08
N VAL A 422 -17.65 -28.97 3.10
CA VAL A 422 -17.81 -30.41 2.84
C VAL A 422 -17.32 -31.24 4.04
N ASN A 423 -16.31 -30.74 4.73
CA ASN A 423 -15.76 -31.35 5.94
C ASN A 423 -16.06 -30.46 7.15
N ASP A 424 -16.01 -31.05 8.34
CA ASP A 424 -16.03 -30.30 9.60
C ASP A 424 -14.80 -29.37 9.65
N PRO A 425 -14.98 -28.05 9.84
CA PRO A 425 -13.87 -27.09 9.97
C PRO A 425 -13.04 -27.31 11.24
N GLY A 426 -13.46 -28.21 12.15
CA GLY A 426 -12.71 -28.54 13.36
C GLY A 426 -12.92 -27.53 14.49
N TYR A 427 -14.07 -26.84 14.51
CA TYR A 427 -14.42 -26.01 15.64
C TYR A 427 -14.68 -26.85 16.90
N PRO A 428 -14.40 -26.32 18.09
CA PRO A 428 -14.68 -27.02 19.35
C PRO A 428 -16.15 -27.49 19.45
N PRO A 429 -16.42 -28.74 19.88
CA PRO A 429 -17.79 -29.28 19.93
C PRO A 429 -18.76 -28.46 20.80
N ASP A 430 -18.25 -27.79 21.83
CA ASP A 430 -18.99 -26.89 22.71
C ASP A 430 -19.52 -25.64 21.99
N TYR A 431 -18.97 -25.30 20.82
CA TYR A 431 -19.50 -24.20 20.00
C TYR A 431 -20.85 -24.60 19.39
N GLY A 432 -21.16 -25.89 19.26
CA GLY A 432 -22.41 -26.33 18.63
C GLY A 432 -22.53 -25.92 17.16
N TYR A 433 -21.40 -25.77 16.46
CA TYR A 433 -21.38 -25.31 15.07
C TYR A 433 -21.98 -26.36 14.12
N ASN A 434 -23.10 -26.03 13.48
CA ASN A 434 -23.81 -26.94 12.58
C ASN A 434 -23.38 -26.75 11.11
N TYR A 435 -22.18 -27.21 10.76
CA TYR A 435 -21.61 -27.04 9.42
C TYR A 435 -22.48 -27.68 8.32
N GLU A 436 -23.12 -28.83 8.60
CA GLU A 436 -24.00 -29.51 7.65
C GLU A 436 -25.23 -28.66 7.31
N LYS A 437 -25.87 -28.06 8.32
CA LYS A 437 -27.03 -27.20 8.14
C LYS A 437 -26.65 -25.90 7.43
N ILE A 438 -25.51 -25.31 7.80
CA ILE A 438 -24.97 -24.11 7.13
C ILE A 438 -24.75 -24.40 5.65
N ARG A 439 -24.09 -25.53 5.34
CA ARG A 439 -23.89 -26.00 3.96
C ARG A 439 -25.22 -26.22 3.25
N GLN A 440 -26.17 -26.92 3.87
CA GLN A 440 -27.48 -27.18 3.28
C GLN A 440 -28.20 -25.87 2.91
N ILE A 441 -28.22 -24.89 3.82
CA ILE A 441 -28.90 -23.62 3.59
C ILE A 441 -28.15 -22.77 2.55
N LEU A 442 -26.82 -22.77 2.56
CA LEU A 442 -26.00 -21.93 1.69
C LEU A 442 -25.81 -22.50 0.28
N CYS A 443 -25.73 -23.83 0.13
CA CYS A 443 -25.25 -24.48 -1.09
C CYS A 443 -26.38 -25.16 -1.88
N ASP A 444 -27.46 -25.59 -1.23
CA ASP A 444 -28.59 -26.25 -1.89
C ASP A 444 -29.68 -25.25 -2.37
N SER A 445 -29.42 -23.94 -2.25
CA SER A 445 -30.38 -22.85 -2.41
C SER A 445 -30.28 -22.01 -3.68
#